data_AF-A0A3B5KXC3-F1
#
_entry.id   AF-A0A3B5KXC3-F1
#
_cell.length_a   1.000
_cell.length_b   1.000
_cell.length_c   1.000
_cell.angle_alpha   90.00
_cell.angle_beta   90.00
_cell.angle_gamma   90.00
#
_symmetry.space_group_name_H-M   'P 1'
#
loop_
_entity.id
_entity.type
_entity.pdbx_description
1 polymer ?
#
loop_
_entity_poly.entity_id
_entity_poly.type
_entity_poly.pdbx_seq_one_letter_code
_entity_poly.pdbx_strand_id
1 'polypeptide(L)'
;MPVTGEIISLFQAIENCLVEKGHGIRLLEAQIASGGIIDPQHSHRIDVNVAYQRGYFNEEMNKILTDESDDTKGFFDPNTQENLTYLELKKHCISDKNTGLILLPIIDKKKQESSKKNTVRKRRVIIVDPETDKEMTVREAYNKGYIDYDTYLELSEQECEWEEITITAPDGSIRFVINDRSTGRQYDITDLLEKRVIDQSVVEQYRSQAITITQFADIISNQATHKSSSSLSSSSVSSSNLIPEPSGRSLVTSSSLSSMLSTSGTSPVGAVFDTEAVEKVSITEALNRGLVDSITAQRLLEAQACTGGIVNPTDGKRVSIQEASQMGLIANDMVTKLKPAQKAYFGFEDIKTKRKLSAALAIKEMWLPYEAGQRFLEFQVATGGLYDPEKGCRRSIEDALKMGWLDLRAAQKLQDVKNHTKNLTCPKSKLRISYKEVLDNCLVEEGTGVKMLQASSVSSRGISSPYNVASAPGSKTGSRSGSQRGSRRSSLDMGSSLTQYNFTSFSSTR
;
A
#
# COMPACT_ATOMS: atom_id res chain seq x y z
N MET A 1 0.03 22.70 30.39
CA MET A 1 0.65 23.42 29.24
C MET A 1 2.11 23.77 29.54
N PRO A 2 2.99 24.04 28.55
CA PRO A 2 4.40 24.39 28.79
C PRO A 2 4.61 25.60 29.72
N VAL A 3 3.60 26.46 29.85
CA VAL A 3 3.62 27.66 30.68
C VAL A 3 3.00 27.45 32.08
N THR A 4 2.11 26.45 32.26
CA THR A 4 1.35 26.23 33.50
C THR A 4 1.71 24.94 34.25
N GLY A 5 2.38 23.98 33.61
CA GLY A 5 2.65 22.65 34.18
C GLY A 5 1.40 21.76 34.32
N GLU A 6 0.22 22.26 33.97
CA GLU A 6 -1.03 21.51 34.10
C GLU A 6 -1.10 20.33 33.12
N ILE A 7 -1.56 19.19 33.66
CA ILE A 7 -1.86 17.97 32.93
C ILE A 7 -3.28 18.09 32.37
N ILE A 8 -3.40 18.00 31.04
CA ILE A 8 -4.67 18.09 30.31
C ILE A 8 -5.00 16.77 29.61
N SER A 9 -6.28 16.56 29.31
CA SER A 9 -6.71 15.39 28.55
C SER A 9 -6.28 15.47 27.09
N LEU A 10 -6.29 14.32 26.40
CA LEU A 10 -6.00 14.27 24.97
C LEU A 10 -7.01 15.12 24.17
N PHE A 11 -8.29 15.08 24.54
CA PHE A 11 -9.32 15.90 23.90
C PHE A 11 -9.05 17.40 24.07
N GLN A 12 -8.72 17.85 25.29
CA GLN A 12 -8.33 19.24 25.54
C GLN A 12 -7.06 19.63 24.78
N ALA A 13 -6.12 18.70 24.59
CA ALA A 13 -4.92 18.95 23.79
C ALA A 13 -5.25 19.12 22.30
N ILE A 14 -6.28 18.43 21.79
CA ILE A 14 -6.79 18.63 20.42
C ILE A 14 -7.46 19.99 20.29
N GLU A 15 -8.32 20.38 21.23
CA GLU A 15 -9.03 21.68 21.20
C GLU A 15 -8.06 22.86 21.29
N ASN A 16 -6.99 22.72 22.07
CA ASN A 16 -5.94 23.73 22.18
C ASN A 16 -4.90 23.67 21.04
N CYS A 17 -5.14 22.86 19.99
CA CYS A 17 -4.24 22.66 18.85
C CYS A 17 -2.80 22.24 19.25
N LEU A 18 -2.65 21.60 20.41
CA LEU A 18 -1.37 21.06 20.90
C LEU A 18 -1.08 19.68 20.30
N VAL A 19 -2.13 18.95 19.93
CA VAL A 19 -2.08 17.71 19.16
C VAL A 19 -2.81 17.92 17.85
N GLU A 20 -2.21 17.47 16.75
CA GLU A 20 -2.85 17.50 15.44
C GLU A 20 -4.18 16.76 15.48
N LYS A 21 -5.25 17.39 14.99
CA LYS A 21 -6.62 16.87 15.10
C LYS A 21 -6.76 15.43 14.57
N GLY A 22 -6.20 15.13 13.39
CA GLY A 22 -6.26 13.78 12.80
C GLY A 22 -5.54 12.72 13.66
N HIS A 23 -4.36 13.04 14.19
CA HIS A 23 -3.64 12.13 15.09
C HIS A 23 -4.36 11.95 16.43
N GLY A 24 -4.90 13.04 16.98
CA GLY A 24 -5.66 13.02 18.23
C GLY A 24 -6.94 12.19 18.15
N ILE A 25 -7.66 12.27 17.02
CA ILE A 25 -8.84 11.44 16.73
C ILE A 25 -8.48 9.96 16.80
N ARG A 26 -7.40 9.52 16.12
CA ARG A 26 -6.95 8.11 16.15
C ARG A 26 -6.60 7.62 17.56
N LEU A 27 -5.97 8.48 18.36
CA LEU A 27 -5.64 8.15 19.74
C LEU A 27 -6.88 8.06 20.63
N LEU A 28 -7.87 8.94 20.45
CA LEU A 28 -9.16 8.87 21.16
C LEU A 28 -9.94 7.61 20.78
N GLU A 29 -9.98 7.29 19.49
CA GLU A 29 -10.58 6.07 18.97
C GLU A 29 -9.98 4.81 19.61
N ALA A 30 -8.63 4.74 19.66
CA ALA A 30 -7.93 3.64 20.30
C ALA A 30 -8.24 3.55 21.80
N GLN A 31 -8.38 4.69 22.51
CA GLN A 31 -8.78 4.72 23.91
C GLN A 31 -10.18 4.10 24.09
N ILE A 32 -11.17 4.56 23.32
CA ILE A 32 -12.55 4.05 23.39
C ILE A 32 -12.56 2.53 23.13
N ALA A 33 -11.93 2.08 22.03
CA ALA A 33 -11.87 0.67 21.65
C ALA A 33 -11.07 -0.22 22.63
N SER A 34 -10.28 0.37 23.51
CA SER A 34 -9.54 -0.31 24.58
C SER A 34 -10.17 -0.15 25.97
N GLY A 35 -11.38 0.40 26.06
CA GLY A 35 -12.20 0.37 27.29
C GLY A 35 -12.52 1.73 27.91
N GLY A 36 -12.41 2.84 27.17
CA GLY A 36 -12.86 4.17 27.62
C GLY A 36 -11.77 5.24 27.55
N ILE A 37 -12.17 6.48 27.84
CA ILE A 37 -11.32 7.68 27.76
C ILE A 37 -10.37 7.72 28.95
N ILE A 38 -9.12 8.15 28.73
CA ILE A 38 -8.14 8.25 29.81
C ILE A 38 -8.37 9.55 30.60
N ASP A 39 -8.56 9.43 31.91
CA ASP A 39 -8.43 10.52 32.86
C ASP A 39 -6.94 10.71 33.20
N PRO A 40 -6.31 11.81 32.75
CA PRO A 40 -4.88 12.00 32.94
C PRO A 40 -4.52 12.47 34.36
N GLN A 41 -5.47 12.99 35.15
CA GLN A 41 -5.23 13.39 36.54
C GLN A 41 -5.21 12.18 37.47
N HIS A 42 -6.10 11.22 37.22
CA HIS A 42 -6.29 10.06 38.08
C HIS A 42 -5.74 8.74 37.48
N SER A 43 -5.14 8.81 36.29
CA SER A 43 -4.46 7.68 35.61
C SER A 43 -5.31 6.41 35.46
N HIS A 44 -6.61 6.55 35.18
CA HIS A 44 -7.51 5.43 34.90
C HIS A 44 -8.43 5.75 33.72
N ARG A 45 -9.15 4.73 33.24
CA ARG A 45 -10.16 4.88 32.18
C ARG A 45 -11.51 5.22 32.78
N ILE A 46 -12.19 6.15 32.15
CA ILE A 46 -13.55 6.56 32.48
C ILE A 46 -14.48 6.29 31.31
N ASP A 47 -15.74 6.01 31.61
CA ASP A 47 -16.78 5.87 30.61
C ASP A 47 -17.00 7.18 29.86
N VAL A 48 -17.47 7.05 28.62
CA VAL A 48 -17.77 8.19 27.72
C VAL A 48 -18.68 9.24 28.38
N ASN A 49 -19.70 8.79 29.12
CA ASN A 49 -20.63 9.68 29.82
C ASN A 49 -19.94 10.50 30.93
N VAL A 50 -19.01 9.89 31.67
CA VAL A 50 -18.24 10.59 32.71
C VAL A 50 -17.23 11.53 32.06
N ALA A 51 -16.66 11.14 30.91
CA ALA A 51 -15.76 11.98 30.14
C ALA A 51 -16.45 13.25 29.63
N TYR A 52 -17.73 13.17 29.22
CA TYR A 52 -18.53 14.35 28.87
C TYR A 52 -18.66 15.33 30.04
N GLN A 53 -19.03 14.82 31.22
CA GLN A 53 -19.22 15.67 32.41
C GLN A 53 -17.92 16.35 32.85
N ARG A 54 -16.76 15.71 32.62
CA ARG A 54 -15.43 16.25 32.95
C ARG A 54 -14.81 17.10 31.85
N GLY A 55 -15.47 17.25 30.69
CA GLY A 55 -14.91 17.96 29.53
C GLY A 55 -13.67 17.28 28.94
N TYR A 56 -13.53 15.96 29.12
CA TYR A 56 -12.46 15.15 28.52
C TYR A 56 -12.86 14.55 27.18
N PHE A 57 -14.10 14.76 26.77
CA PHE A 57 -14.67 14.31 25.51
C PHE A 57 -15.98 15.09 25.27
N ASN A 58 -16.51 15.11 24.05
CA ASN A 58 -17.79 15.76 23.75
C ASN A 58 -18.60 14.96 22.72
N GLU A 59 -19.90 15.25 22.63
CA GLU A 59 -20.81 14.54 21.73
C GLU A 59 -20.44 14.70 20.25
N GLU A 60 -19.91 15.87 19.86
CA GLU A 60 -19.48 16.13 18.48
C GLU A 60 -18.34 15.20 18.07
N MET A 61 -17.32 15.06 18.92
CA MET A 61 -16.21 14.13 18.71
C MET A 61 -16.68 12.67 18.73
N ASN A 62 -17.64 12.33 19.59
CA ASN A 62 -18.24 11.01 19.59
C ASN A 62 -18.92 10.69 18.27
N LYS A 63 -19.68 11.64 17.70
CA LYS A 63 -20.30 11.48 16.37
C LYS A 63 -19.26 11.23 15.28
N ILE A 64 -18.14 11.98 15.31
CA ILE A 64 -17.03 11.81 14.37
C ILE A 64 -16.43 10.40 14.50
N LEU A 65 -16.23 9.91 15.73
CA LEU A 65 -15.62 8.60 15.97
C LEU A 65 -16.57 7.41 15.74
N THR A 66 -17.89 7.63 15.77
CA THR A 66 -18.89 6.62 15.42
C THR A 66 -19.22 6.56 13.94
N ASP A 67 -18.75 7.54 13.15
CA ASP A 67 -18.94 7.53 11.72
C ASP A 67 -17.97 6.53 11.06
N GLU A 68 -18.51 5.57 10.32
CA GLU A 68 -17.76 4.51 9.61
C GLU A 68 -17.13 5.03 8.30
N SER A 69 -17.14 6.34 8.07
CA SER A 69 -16.48 7.00 6.95
C SER A 69 -14.96 6.84 6.99
N ASP A 70 -14.31 6.99 5.83
CA ASP A 70 -12.87 6.73 5.65
C ASP A 70 -11.97 7.59 6.56
N ASP A 71 -12.50 8.71 7.08
CA ASP A 71 -11.79 9.66 7.93
C ASP A 71 -11.42 9.10 9.32
N THR A 72 -12.09 8.05 9.79
CA THR A 72 -11.78 7.35 11.06
C THR A 72 -10.87 6.14 10.87
N LYS A 73 -10.63 5.70 9.64
CA LYS A 73 -9.79 4.52 9.31
C LYS A 73 -8.31 4.88 9.34
N GLY A 74 -7.80 5.13 10.54
CA GLY A 74 -6.44 5.61 10.76
C GLY A 74 -5.36 4.53 10.89
N PHE A 75 -5.72 3.26 10.99
CA PHE A 75 -4.81 2.16 11.34
C PHE A 75 -4.59 1.23 10.16
N PHE A 76 -3.33 0.96 9.84
CA PHE A 76 -2.97 0.12 8.68
C PHE A 76 -2.90 -1.35 9.07
N ASP A 77 -3.64 -2.22 8.37
CA ASP A 77 -3.49 -3.67 8.48
C ASP A 77 -2.36 -4.16 7.55
N PRO A 78 -1.24 -4.69 8.08
CA PRO A 78 -0.11 -5.17 7.29
C PRO A 78 -0.45 -6.40 6.41
N ASN A 79 -1.52 -7.14 6.71
CA ASN A 79 -1.93 -8.32 5.97
C ASN A 79 -2.76 -7.94 4.73
N THR A 80 -3.86 -7.21 4.94
CA THR A 80 -4.79 -6.79 3.86
C THR A 80 -4.33 -5.53 3.13
N GLN A 81 -3.42 -4.76 3.73
CA GLN A 81 -2.99 -3.43 3.27
C GLN A 81 -4.11 -2.38 3.25
N GLU A 82 -5.18 -2.62 4.00
CA GLU A 82 -6.28 -1.70 4.15
C GLU A 82 -6.10 -0.80 5.38
N ASN A 83 -6.70 0.39 5.30
CA ASN A 83 -6.86 1.25 6.45
C ASN A 83 -8.15 0.86 7.17
N LEU A 84 -8.06 0.64 8.47
CA LEU A 84 -9.12 0.18 9.35
C LEU A 84 -9.24 1.12 10.55
N THR A 85 -10.39 1.06 11.22
CA THR A 85 -10.53 1.53 12.60
C THR A 85 -9.69 0.67 13.55
N TYR A 86 -9.31 1.20 14.71
CA TYR A 86 -8.60 0.41 15.71
C TYR A 86 -9.43 -0.78 16.19
N LEU A 87 -10.76 -0.61 16.24
CA LEU A 87 -11.68 -1.66 16.66
C LEU A 87 -11.72 -2.82 15.65
N GLU A 88 -11.73 -2.52 14.35
CA GLU A 88 -11.60 -3.52 13.28
C GLU A 88 -10.24 -4.22 13.33
N LEU A 89 -9.13 -3.47 13.43
CA LEU A 89 -7.80 -4.08 13.53
C LEU A 89 -7.66 -4.96 14.78
N LYS A 90 -8.26 -4.56 15.91
CA LYS A 90 -8.29 -5.35 17.13
C LYS A 90 -9.11 -6.63 16.98
N LYS A 91 -10.16 -6.66 16.15
CA LYS A 91 -10.90 -7.90 15.82
C LYS A 91 -10.04 -8.91 15.06
N HIS A 92 -9.02 -8.46 14.33
CA HIS A 92 -8.06 -9.32 13.63
C HIS A 92 -6.96 -9.86 14.56
N CYS A 93 -6.90 -9.41 15.80
CA CYS A 93 -5.90 -9.85 16.75
C CYS A 93 -6.34 -11.11 17.52
N ILE A 94 -5.37 -11.92 17.93
CA ILE A 94 -5.55 -13.10 18.79
C ILE A 94 -5.06 -12.79 20.21
N SER A 95 -5.69 -13.40 21.20
CA SER A 95 -5.24 -13.27 22.59
C SER A 95 -4.32 -14.43 22.95
N ASP A 96 -3.10 -14.12 23.38
CA ASP A 96 -2.19 -15.11 23.94
C ASP A 96 -2.64 -15.47 25.37
N LYS A 97 -3.12 -16.71 25.54
CA LYS A 97 -3.65 -17.22 26.81
C LYS A 97 -2.62 -17.21 27.96
N ASN A 98 -1.33 -17.22 27.64
CA ASN A 98 -0.27 -17.27 28.65
C ASN A 98 0.11 -15.87 29.16
N THR A 99 0.13 -14.88 28.29
CA THR A 99 0.59 -13.52 28.61
C THR A 99 -0.55 -12.51 28.73
N GLY A 100 -1.74 -12.83 28.23
CA GLY A 100 -2.87 -11.92 28.13
C GLY A 100 -2.70 -10.83 27.06
N LEU A 101 -1.63 -10.89 26.26
CA LEU A 101 -1.38 -9.92 25.20
C LEU A 101 -2.32 -10.15 24.02
N ILE A 102 -2.69 -9.06 23.35
CA ILE A 102 -3.45 -9.06 22.10
C ILE A 102 -2.44 -8.91 20.96
N LEU A 103 -2.32 -9.94 20.13
CA LEU A 103 -1.31 -10.05 19.09
C LEU A 103 -1.98 -9.98 17.72
N LEU A 104 -1.49 -9.10 16.85
CA LEU A 104 -1.89 -9.08 15.44
C LEU A 104 -1.04 -10.12 14.69
N PRO A 105 -1.63 -11.19 14.12
CA PRO A 105 -0.88 -12.16 13.30
C PRO A 105 -0.33 -11.47 12.06
N ILE A 106 0.92 -11.74 11.70
CA ILE A 106 1.53 -11.21 10.47
C ILE A 106 1.76 -12.36 9.50
N ILE A 107 1.15 -12.28 8.33
CA ILE A 107 1.31 -13.28 7.26
C ILE A 107 2.63 -13.02 6.54
N ASP A 108 3.52 -14.01 6.56
CA ASP A 108 4.82 -13.91 5.89
C ASP A 108 4.69 -14.22 4.39
N LYS A 109 4.55 -13.17 3.56
CA LYS A 109 4.32 -13.25 2.10
C LYS A 109 5.40 -14.07 1.36
N LYS A 110 6.60 -14.24 1.93
CA LYS A 110 7.68 -15.07 1.36
C LYS A 110 7.35 -16.57 1.34
N LYS A 111 6.54 -17.05 2.30
CA LYS A 111 6.05 -18.44 2.28
C LYS A 111 5.02 -18.65 1.16
N GLN A 112 4.15 -17.66 0.89
CA GLN A 112 3.19 -17.69 -0.21
C GLN A 112 3.85 -17.68 -1.60
N GLU A 113 5.01 -17.03 -1.79
CA GLU A 113 5.73 -17.08 -3.08
C GLU A 113 6.40 -18.44 -3.34
N SER A 114 6.86 -19.12 -2.27
CA SER A 114 7.45 -20.46 -2.38
C SER A 114 6.42 -21.55 -2.70
N SER A 115 5.16 -21.36 -2.29
CA SER A 115 4.04 -22.23 -2.68
C SER A 115 3.50 -21.91 -4.07
N LYS A 116 3.58 -20.65 -4.54
CA LYS A 116 3.21 -20.25 -5.92
C LYS A 116 4.16 -20.77 -7.00
N LYS A 117 5.43 -21.08 -6.68
CA LYS A 117 6.42 -21.64 -7.64
C LYS A 117 6.37 -23.16 -7.80
N ASN A 118 5.55 -23.88 -7.01
CA ASN A 118 5.43 -25.34 -7.07
C ASN A 118 4.06 -25.81 -7.59
N THR A 119 3.59 -25.26 -8.72
CA THR A 119 2.37 -25.73 -9.41
C THR A 119 2.66 -26.64 -10.61
N VAL A 120 3.86 -27.23 -10.68
CA VAL A 120 4.08 -28.40 -11.54
C VAL A 120 3.69 -29.65 -10.73
N ARG A 121 2.44 -30.08 -10.95
CA ARG A 121 1.78 -31.32 -10.47
C ARG A 121 1.51 -31.39 -8.96
N LYS A 122 0.27 -31.05 -8.54
CA LYS A 122 -0.27 -31.56 -7.28
C LYS A 122 -1.69 -32.10 -7.46
N ARG A 123 -1.88 -33.27 -6.88
CA ARG A 123 -3.07 -34.12 -6.92
C ARG A 123 -4.22 -33.40 -6.21
N ARG A 124 -5.47 -33.67 -6.64
CA ARG A 124 -6.69 -33.27 -5.92
C ARG A 124 -6.58 -33.73 -4.46
N VAL A 125 -6.64 -32.79 -3.53
CA VAL A 125 -6.74 -33.10 -2.09
C VAL A 125 -8.21 -33.36 -1.81
N ILE A 126 -8.56 -34.58 -1.42
CA ILE A 126 -9.92 -34.96 -1.02
C ILE A 126 -9.89 -35.10 0.50
N ILE A 127 -10.73 -34.34 1.20
CA ILE A 127 -10.90 -34.48 2.65
C ILE A 127 -12.05 -35.45 2.87
N VAL A 128 -11.78 -36.47 3.69
CA VAL A 128 -12.74 -37.52 4.03
C VAL A 128 -12.97 -37.47 5.53
N ASP A 129 -14.24 -37.56 5.92
CA ASP A 129 -14.63 -37.65 7.32
C ASP A 129 -14.18 -39.01 7.89
N PRO A 130 -13.26 -39.04 8.87
CA PRO A 130 -12.72 -40.29 9.43
C PRO A 130 -13.78 -41.18 10.09
N GLU A 131 -14.95 -40.63 10.46
CA GLU A 131 -16.04 -41.41 11.08
C GLU A 131 -16.99 -42.03 10.06
N THR A 132 -17.17 -41.39 8.90
CA THR A 132 -18.19 -41.79 7.92
C THR A 132 -17.63 -42.25 6.58
N ASP A 133 -16.31 -42.10 6.37
CA ASP A 133 -15.58 -42.40 5.14
C ASP A 133 -16.17 -41.69 3.90
N LYS A 134 -16.87 -40.57 4.13
CA LYS A 134 -17.46 -39.73 3.09
C LYS A 134 -16.62 -38.48 2.87
N GLU A 135 -16.55 -38.05 1.62
CA GLU A 135 -15.95 -36.78 1.26
C GLU A 135 -16.68 -35.62 1.97
N MET A 136 -15.91 -34.64 2.43
CA MET A 136 -16.40 -33.47 3.15
C MET A 136 -15.64 -32.22 2.72
N THR A 137 -16.28 -31.06 2.85
CA THR A 137 -15.70 -29.78 2.45
C THR A 137 -14.60 -29.31 3.42
N VAL A 138 -13.71 -28.42 2.96
CA VAL A 138 -12.67 -27.80 3.81
C VAL A 138 -13.30 -27.10 5.02
N ARG A 139 -14.47 -26.45 4.83
CA ARG A 139 -15.19 -25.79 5.92
C ARG A 139 -15.84 -26.75 6.90
N GLU A 140 -16.37 -27.89 6.44
CA GLU A 140 -16.90 -28.93 7.34
C GLU A 140 -15.79 -29.57 8.17
N ALA A 141 -14.62 -29.80 7.57
CA ALA A 141 -13.46 -30.34 8.27
C ALA A 141 -12.95 -29.38 9.37
N TYR A 142 -12.95 -28.06 9.10
CA TYR A 142 -12.62 -27.05 10.10
C TYR A 142 -13.65 -26.99 11.23
N ASN A 143 -14.95 -26.98 10.90
CA ASN A 143 -16.01 -26.93 11.89
C ASN A 143 -16.04 -28.16 12.81
N LYS A 144 -15.65 -29.33 12.29
CA LYS A 144 -15.47 -30.57 13.07
C LYS A 144 -14.13 -30.63 13.81
N GLY A 145 -13.23 -29.67 13.60
CA GLY A 145 -11.92 -29.60 14.24
C GLY A 145 -10.90 -30.62 13.71
N TYR A 146 -11.12 -31.19 12.53
CA TYR A 146 -10.19 -32.13 11.89
C TYR A 146 -8.98 -31.43 11.26
N ILE A 147 -9.14 -30.16 10.92
CA ILE A 147 -8.07 -29.29 10.43
C ILE A 147 -8.04 -28.00 11.25
N ASP A 148 -6.85 -27.43 11.44
CA ASP A 148 -6.68 -26.15 12.13
C ASP A 148 -7.03 -24.96 11.21
N TYR A 149 -7.09 -23.77 11.80
CA TYR A 149 -7.48 -22.56 11.07
C TYR A 149 -6.48 -22.19 9.95
N ASP A 150 -5.19 -22.46 10.17
CA ASP A 150 -4.15 -22.20 9.18
C ASP A 150 -4.31 -23.14 7.96
N THR A 151 -4.58 -24.43 8.19
CA THR A 151 -4.87 -25.42 7.13
C THR A 151 -6.21 -25.12 6.44
N TYR A 152 -7.22 -24.66 7.18
CA TYR A 152 -8.50 -24.19 6.61
C TYR A 152 -8.28 -23.05 5.62
N LEU A 153 -7.46 -22.06 5.99
CA LEU A 153 -7.14 -20.91 5.14
C LEU A 153 -6.36 -21.34 3.89
N GLU A 154 -5.32 -22.18 4.06
CA GLU A 154 -4.52 -22.70 2.94
C GLU A 154 -5.35 -23.53 1.95
N LEU A 155 -6.27 -24.36 2.43
CA LEU A 155 -7.12 -25.19 1.58
C LEU A 155 -8.29 -24.40 0.97
N SER A 156 -8.84 -23.41 1.69
CA SER A 156 -9.90 -22.54 1.18
C SER A 156 -9.39 -21.56 0.11
N GLU A 157 -8.13 -21.11 0.21
CA GLU A 157 -7.46 -20.36 -0.88
C GLU A 157 -7.27 -21.21 -2.14
N GLN A 158 -7.12 -22.53 -2.00
CA GLN A 158 -7.04 -23.47 -3.12
C GLN A 158 -8.41 -23.77 -3.75
N GLU A 159 -9.52 -23.53 -3.02
CA GLU A 159 -10.91 -23.67 -3.50
C GLU A 159 -11.40 -22.45 -4.32
N CYS A 160 -10.59 -21.42 -4.55
CA CYS A 160 -10.97 -20.30 -5.43
C CYS A 160 -10.87 -20.70 -6.91
N GLU A 161 -11.92 -21.38 -7.37
CA GLU A 161 -11.96 -22.15 -8.61
C GLU A 161 -12.43 -21.35 -9.84
N TRP A 162 -12.77 -20.07 -9.72
CA TRP A 162 -13.34 -19.28 -10.83
C TRP A 162 -12.41 -18.15 -11.29
N GLU A 163 -12.13 -18.11 -12.59
CA GLU A 163 -11.22 -17.14 -13.21
C GLU A 163 -11.83 -16.54 -14.49
N GLU A 164 -11.80 -15.21 -14.66
CA GLU A 164 -12.16 -14.58 -15.94
C GLU A 164 -10.92 -14.53 -16.84
N ILE A 165 -11.03 -15.15 -18.01
CA ILE A 165 -9.99 -15.14 -19.05
C ILE A 165 -10.50 -14.41 -20.28
N THR A 166 -9.61 -13.66 -20.91
CA THR A 166 -9.86 -12.98 -22.18
C THR A 166 -9.27 -13.82 -23.30
N ILE A 167 -10.10 -14.31 -24.21
CA ILE A 167 -9.68 -15.11 -25.36
C ILE A 167 -9.76 -14.25 -26.62
N THR A 168 -8.63 -14.05 -27.29
CA THR A 168 -8.58 -13.45 -28.62
C THR A 168 -8.67 -14.54 -29.68
N ALA A 169 -9.74 -14.55 -30.45
CA ALA A 169 -9.93 -15.49 -31.54
C ALA A 169 -9.03 -15.14 -32.74
N PRO A 170 -8.81 -16.08 -33.68
CA PRO A 170 -7.94 -15.87 -34.84
C PRO A 170 -8.42 -14.74 -35.79
N ASP A 171 -9.69 -14.35 -35.69
CA ASP A 171 -10.31 -13.25 -36.41
C ASP A 171 -10.11 -11.89 -35.72
N GLY A 172 -9.40 -11.86 -34.60
CA GLY A 172 -9.15 -10.65 -33.79
C GLY A 172 -10.30 -10.28 -32.85
N SER A 173 -11.39 -11.05 -32.80
CA SER A 173 -12.47 -10.82 -31.85
C SER A 173 -12.06 -11.23 -30.43
N ILE A 174 -12.46 -10.43 -29.44
CA ILE A 174 -12.14 -10.65 -28.03
C ILE A 174 -13.38 -11.19 -27.33
N ARG A 175 -13.26 -12.34 -26.67
CA ARG A 175 -14.32 -12.96 -25.86
C ARG A 175 -13.91 -13.04 -24.41
N PHE A 176 -14.87 -12.82 -23.51
CA PHE A 176 -14.67 -12.89 -22.07
C PHE A 176 -15.29 -14.19 -21.55
N VAL A 177 -14.46 -15.04 -20.96
CA VAL A 177 -14.83 -16.39 -20.56
C VAL A 177 -14.60 -16.57 -19.08
N ILE A 178 -15.62 -17.02 -18.36
CA ILE A 178 -15.51 -17.45 -16.97
C ILE A 178 -15.10 -18.93 -16.97
N ASN A 179 -13.94 -19.22 -16.40
CA ASN A 179 -13.36 -20.55 -16.33
C ASN A 179 -13.55 -21.13 -14.92
N ASP A 180 -14.25 -22.26 -14.85
CA ASP A 180 -14.34 -23.11 -13.68
C ASP A 180 -13.15 -24.09 -13.68
N ARG A 181 -12.18 -23.83 -12.81
CA ARG A 181 -10.96 -24.64 -12.64
C ARG A 181 -11.22 -25.98 -11.95
N SER A 182 -12.37 -26.16 -11.30
CA SER A 182 -12.77 -27.39 -10.62
C SER A 182 -13.31 -28.43 -11.61
N THR A 183 -14.14 -27.98 -12.55
CA THR A 183 -14.78 -28.82 -13.56
C THR A 183 -14.12 -28.74 -14.93
N GLY A 184 -13.25 -27.74 -15.14
CA GLY A 184 -12.68 -27.41 -16.45
C GLY A 184 -13.69 -26.78 -17.42
N ARG A 185 -14.87 -26.36 -16.93
CA ARG A 185 -15.91 -25.77 -17.76
C ARG A 185 -15.60 -24.31 -18.03
N GLN A 186 -15.89 -23.90 -19.26
CA GLN A 186 -15.72 -22.53 -19.72
C GLN A 186 -17.07 -21.98 -20.11
N TYR A 187 -17.34 -20.76 -19.65
CA TYR A 187 -18.59 -20.06 -19.84
C TYR A 187 -18.31 -18.73 -20.54
N ASP A 188 -18.54 -18.67 -21.84
CA ASP A 188 -18.43 -17.42 -22.59
C ASP A 188 -19.60 -16.50 -22.20
N ILE A 189 -19.28 -15.30 -21.71
CA ILE A 189 -20.28 -14.33 -21.27
C ILE A 189 -21.21 -13.93 -22.42
N THR A 190 -20.67 -13.87 -23.65
CA THR A 190 -21.43 -13.55 -24.86
C THR A 190 -22.43 -14.65 -25.18
N ASP A 191 -21.98 -15.91 -25.16
CA ASP A 191 -22.85 -17.07 -25.37
C ASP A 191 -23.94 -17.17 -24.28
N LEU A 192 -23.61 -16.85 -23.03
CA LEU A 192 -24.57 -16.89 -21.93
C LEU A 192 -25.69 -15.86 -22.11
N LEU A 193 -25.37 -14.68 -22.65
CA LEU A 193 -26.34 -13.65 -23.00
C LEU A 193 -27.18 -14.06 -24.22
N GLU A 194 -26.56 -14.59 -25.27
CA GLU A 194 -27.27 -15.07 -26.46
C GLU A 194 -28.23 -16.21 -26.14
N LYS A 195 -27.82 -17.15 -25.29
CA LYS A 195 -28.64 -18.27 -24.80
C LYS A 195 -29.64 -17.86 -23.73
N ARG A 196 -29.67 -16.57 -23.34
CA ARG A 196 -30.50 -16.02 -22.25
C ARG A 196 -30.40 -16.82 -20.96
N VAL A 197 -29.19 -17.30 -20.66
CA VAL A 197 -28.88 -17.96 -19.38
C VAL A 197 -28.73 -16.89 -18.31
N ILE A 198 -28.12 -15.75 -18.64
CA ILE A 198 -27.96 -14.58 -17.78
C ILE A 198 -28.56 -13.34 -18.46
N ASP A 199 -29.00 -12.37 -17.66
CA ASP A 199 -29.47 -11.06 -18.15
C ASP A 199 -28.33 -10.04 -18.25
N GLN A 200 -28.48 -9.07 -19.14
CA GLN A 200 -27.53 -7.97 -19.33
C GLN A 200 -27.29 -7.19 -18.02
N SER A 201 -28.32 -7.06 -17.18
CA SER A 201 -28.24 -6.40 -15.87
C SER A 201 -27.28 -7.09 -14.91
N VAL A 202 -27.17 -8.42 -14.95
CA VAL A 202 -26.25 -9.21 -14.11
C VAL A 202 -24.81 -8.98 -14.56
N VAL A 203 -24.58 -8.93 -15.88
CA VAL A 203 -23.26 -8.62 -16.44
C VAL A 203 -22.86 -7.18 -16.08
N GLU A 204 -23.78 -6.22 -16.13
CA GLU A 204 -23.52 -4.84 -15.71
C GLU A 204 -23.21 -4.72 -14.21
N GLN A 205 -23.90 -5.48 -13.36
CA GLN A 205 -23.57 -5.57 -11.93
C GLN A 205 -22.17 -6.14 -11.70
N TYR A 206 -21.79 -7.20 -12.44
CA TYR A 206 -20.46 -7.76 -12.37
C TYR A 206 -19.39 -6.76 -12.88
N ARG A 207 -19.64 -6.09 -14.01
CA ARG A 207 -18.71 -5.10 -14.61
C ARG A 207 -18.57 -3.83 -13.78
N SER A 208 -19.62 -3.43 -13.05
CA SER A 208 -19.59 -2.32 -12.08
C SER A 208 -19.04 -2.71 -10.71
N GLN A 209 -18.63 -3.99 -10.54
CA GLN A 209 -18.15 -4.56 -9.28
C GLN A 209 -19.20 -4.56 -8.15
N ALA A 210 -20.49 -4.44 -8.48
CA ALA A 210 -21.58 -4.57 -7.52
C ALA A 210 -21.75 -6.02 -7.02
N ILE A 211 -21.29 -7.00 -7.80
CA ILE A 211 -21.20 -8.42 -7.42
C ILE A 211 -19.81 -8.98 -7.74
N THR A 212 -19.37 -9.94 -6.93
CA THR A 212 -18.05 -10.61 -7.05
C THR A 212 -18.04 -11.71 -8.12
N ILE A 213 -16.85 -12.16 -8.56
CA ILE A 213 -16.72 -13.25 -9.55
C ILE A 213 -17.32 -14.57 -9.06
N THR A 214 -17.24 -14.86 -7.77
CA THR A 214 -17.85 -16.05 -7.16
C THR A 214 -19.37 -15.94 -7.18
N GLN A 215 -19.92 -14.78 -6.80
CA GLN A 215 -21.36 -14.52 -6.91
C GLN A 215 -21.86 -14.55 -8.36
N PHE A 216 -21.06 -14.06 -9.30
CA PHE A 216 -21.37 -14.12 -10.73
C PHE A 216 -21.36 -15.57 -11.24
N ALA A 217 -20.37 -16.37 -10.84
CA ALA A 217 -20.26 -17.78 -11.17
C ALA A 217 -21.39 -18.63 -10.56
N ASP A 218 -21.85 -18.31 -9.35
CA ASP A 218 -23.01 -18.93 -8.72
C ASP A 218 -24.29 -18.67 -9.50
N ILE A 219 -24.47 -17.45 -10.03
CA ILE A 219 -25.62 -17.10 -10.89
C ILE A 219 -25.57 -17.90 -12.20
N ILE A 220 -24.40 -17.97 -12.84
CA ILE A 220 -24.19 -18.77 -14.06
C ILE A 220 -24.49 -20.25 -13.79
N SER A 221 -23.98 -20.80 -12.69
CA SER A 221 -24.08 -22.22 -12.35
C SER A 221 -25.50 -22.61 -11.93
N ASN A 222 -26.21 -21.77 -11.18
CA ASN A 222 -27.59 -22.02 -10.76
C ASN A 222 -28.62 -21.83 -11.89
N GLN A 223 -28.33 -20.96 -12.87
CA GLN A 223 -29.22 -20.77 -14.03
C GLN A 223 -28.95 -21.78 -15.15
N ALA A 224 -27.71 -22.29 -15.27
CA ALA A 224 -27.35 -23.36 -16.21
C ALA A 224 -27.95 -24.74 -15.83
N THR A 225 -28.27 -24.99 -14.56
CA THR A 225 -28.86 -26.26 -14.10
C THR A 225 -30.37 -26.37 -14.33
N HIS A 226 -31.06 -25.27 -14.65
CA HIS A 226 -32.52 -25.26 -14.79
C HIS A 226 -33.07 -25.26 -16.23
N LYS A 227 -32.23 -25.35 -17.26
CA LYS A 227 -32.69 -25.53 -18.66
C LYS A 227 -31.81 -26.50 -19.45
N SER A 228 -31.67 -27.73 -18.97
CA SER A 228 -31.24 -28.86 -19.79
C SER A 228 -32.42 -29.77 -20.08
N SER A 229 -33.32 -29.33 -20.96
CA SER A 229 -34.30 -30.20 -21.61
C SER A 229 -34.80 -29.60 -22.93
N SER A 230 -33.99 -29.70 -23.99
CA SER A 230 -34.47 -30.00 -25.36
C SER A 230 -33.33 -29.94 -26.38
N SER A 231 -32.83 -31.14 -26.71
CA SER A 231 -32.56 -31.68 -28.05
C SER A 231 -32.17 -30.77 -29.24
N LEU A 232 -31.02 -31.14 -29.83
CA LEU A 232 -30.67 -31.26 -31.27
C LEU A 232 -31.32 -30.31 -32.29
N SER A 233 -30.51 -29.62 -33.09
CA SER A 233 -30.13 -30.09 -34.44
C SER A 233 -29.31 -29.07 -35.24
N SER A 234 -28.52 -29.63 -36.14
CA SER A 234 -27.68 -29.05 -37.19
C SER A 234 -28.41 -28.13 -38.18
N SER A 235 -27.72 -27.10 -38.68
CA SER A 235 -27.47 -26.93 -40.13
C SER A 235 -26.70 -25.65 -40.44
N SER A 236 -25.80 -25.80 -41.41
CA SER A 236 -25.02 -24.78 -42.11
C SER A 236 -25.89 -24.00 -43.10
N VAL A 237 -25.63 -22.70 -43.33
CA VAL A 237 -25.66 -22.06 -44.66
C VAL A 237 -25.05 -20.64 -44.65
N SER A 238 -24.68 -20.24 -45.86
CA SER A 238 -23.73 -19.25 -46.37
C SER A 238 -24.15 -17.76 -46.37
N SER A 239 -23.13 -16.89 -46.33
CA SER A 239 -22.88 -15.64 -47.09
C SER A 239 -24.02 -14.70 -47.54
N SER A 240 -23.92 -13.39 -47.23
CA SER A 240 -23.76 -12.28 -48.21
C SER A 240 -23.87 -10.87 -47.58
N ASN A 241 -23.16 -9.93 -48.21
CA ASN A 241 -22.96 -8.49 -47.88
C ASN A 241 -24.23 -7.64 -47.71
N LEU A 242 -24.12 -6.50 -46.99
CA LEU A 242 -24.29 -5.12 -47.50
C LEU A 242 -24.23 -4.04 -46.38
N ILE A 243 -23.53 -2.95 -46.70
CA ILE A 243 -23.41 -1.62 -46.04
C ILE A 243 -24.63 -0.77 -46.46
N PRO A 244 -25.21 0.18 -45.67
CA PRO A 244 -24.59 1.49 -45.38
C PRO A 244 -24.86 2.24 -44.05
N GLU A 245 -23.81 3.01 -43.67
CA GLU A 245 -23.71 4.33 -42.99
C GLU A 245 -25.01 5.15 -42.82
N PRO A 246 -25.14 5.99 -41.75
CA PRO A 246 -24.42 7.28 -41.72
C PRO A 246 -24.02 7.89 -40.34
N SER A 247 -22.87 8.58 -40.38
CA SER A 247 -22.60 9.96 -39.95
C SER A 247 -22.56 10.37 -38.46
N GLY A 248 -21.35 10.79 -38.04
CA GLY A 248 -21.14 12.15 -37.52
C GLY A 248 -20.62 12.30 -36.08
N ARG A 249 -19.32 12.58 -35.91
CA ARG A 249 -18.80 13.89 -35.43
C ARG A 249 -17.33 13.85 -34.97
N SER A 250 -16.61 14.84 -35.50
CA SER A 250 -15.54 15.66 -34.91
C SER A 250 -14.24 15.02 -34.44
N LEU A 251 -13.22 15.20 -35.30
CA LEU A 251 -11.81 15.23 -34.95
C LEU A 251 -11.54 16.30 -33.88
N VAL A 252 -10.70 15.95 -32.91
CA VAL A 252 -9.73 16.88 -32.32
C VAL A 252 -8.37 16.22 -32.41
N THR A 253 -7.48 16.95 -33.07
CA THR A 253 -6.14 16.59 -33.51
C THR A 253 -5.19 16.38 -32.34
N SER A 254 -4.58 15.20 -32.28
CA SER A 254 -3.42 14.87 -31.44
C SER A 254 -2.15 15.52 -32.00
N SER A 255 -1.87 16.76 -31.61
CA SER A 255 -0.58 17.40 -31.93
C SER A 255 -0.31 18.66 -31.09
N SER A 256 -0.08 18.52 -29.78
CA SER A 256 0.63 19.54 -28.97
C SER A 256 0.94 19.08 -27.52
N LEU A 257 1.72 18.01 -27.35
CA LEU A 257 2.24 17.64 -26.02
C LEU A 257 3.77 17.69 -25.92
N SER A 258 4.48 17.69 -27.05
CA SER A 258 5.94 17.64 -27.06
C SER A 258 6.64 18.96 -26.70
N SER A 259 5.93 20.10 -26.72
CA SER A 259 6.55 21.42 -26.55
C SER A 259 6.55 21.99 -25.12
N MET A 260 6.01 21.26 -24.13
CA MET A 260 5.86 21.76 -22.74
C MET A 260 6.86 21.14 -21.74
N LEU A 261 7.69 20.17 -22.14
CA LEU A 261 8.66 19.50 -21.25
C LEU A 261 10.06 20.12 -21.34
N SER A 262 10.21 21.37 -20.92
CA SER A 262 11.53 21.95 -20.66
C SER A 262 11.76 22.00 -19.15
N THR A 263 12.33 20.94 -18.56
CA THR A 263 12.62 20.91 -17.12
C THR A 263 14.13 20.98 -16.87
N SER A 264 14.59 22.14 -16.40
CA SER A 264 15.91 22.31 -15.78
C SER A 264 15.89 21.65 -14.39
N GLY A 265 15.86 20.32 -14.37
CA GLY A 265 15.78 19.51 -13.16
C GLY A 265 16.38 18.12 -13.39
N THR A 266 16.76 17.43 -12.31
CA THR A 266 17.31 16.08 -12.42
C THR A 266 16.20 15.07 -12.69
N SER A 267 16.46 14.07 -13.55
CA SER A 267 15.47 13.05 -13.89
C SER A 267 15.06 12.22 -12.66
N PRO A 268 13.79 11.78 -12.56
CA PRO A 268 13.35 10.79 -11.57
C PRO A 268 13.91 9.39 -11.93
N VAL A 269 13.79 8.44 -11.00
CA VAL A 269 14.07 7.03 -11.29
C VAL A 269 13.06 6.51 -12.32
N GLY A 270 13.56 6.01 -13.46
CA GLY A 270 12.76 5.53 -14.58
C GLY A 270 12.60 4.01 -14.62
N ALA A 271 13.54 3.27 -14.04
CA ALA A 271 13.60 1.81 -14.13
C ALA A 271 14.23 1.18 -12.89
N VAL A 272 14.19 -0.15 -12.83
CA VAL A 272 14.90 -0.95 -11.83
C VAL A 272 15.97 -1.77 -12.56
N PHE A 273 17.17 -1.82 -12.00
CA PHE A 273 18.26 -2.64 -12.52
C PHE A 273 18.41 -3.88 -11.64
N ASP A 274 18.09 -5.04 -12.20
CA ASP A 274 18.31 -6.32 -11.54
C ASP A 274 19.81 -6.66 -11.59
N THR A 275 20.45 -6.66 -10.43
CA THR A 275 21.88 -6.93 -10.32
C THR A 275 22.24 -8.41 -10.47
N GLU A 276 21.27 -9.33 -10.36
CA GLU A 276 21.49 -10.75 -10.53
C GLU A 276 21.34 -11.16 -12.00
N ALA A 277 20.27 -10.71 -12.65
CA ALA A 277 20.06 -10.94 -14.08
C ALA A 277 20.84 -9.97 -14.98
N VAL A 278 21.43 -8.92 -14.40
CA VAL A 278 22.19 -7.87 -15.09
C VAL A 278 21.37 -7.23 -16.21
N GLU A 279 20.14 -6.84 -15.87
CA GLU A 279 19.20 -6.29 -16.84
C GLU A 279 18.40 -5.10 -16.28
N LYS A 280 17.99 -4.23 -17.19
CA LYS A 280 17.10 -3.11 -16.92
C LYS A 280 15.66 -3.57 -17.14
N VAL A 281 14.82 -3.40 -16.11
CA VAL A 281 13.40 -3.72 -16.15
C VAL A 281 12.54 -2.51 -15.78
N SER A 282 11.29 -2.49 -16.27
CA SER A 282 10.32 -1.47 -15.85
C SER A 282 9.95 -1.65 -14.37
N ILE A 283 9.39 -0.61 -13.74
CA ILE A 283 8.95 -0.71 -12.34
C ILE A 283 7.84 -1.77 -12.18
N THR A 284 6.93 -1.87 -13.14
CA THR A 284 5.85 -2.87 -13.13
C THR A 284 6.39 -4.28 -13.29
N GLU A 285 7.38 -4.48 -14.17
CA GLU A 285 8.02 -5.78 -14.33
C GLU A 285 8.81 -6.17 -13.07
N ALA A 286 9.51 -5.21 -12.45
CA ALA A 286 10.20 -5.44 -11.18
C ALA A 286 9.22 -5.82 -10.05
N LEU A 287 8.02 -5.24 -10.04
CA LEU A 287 6.95 -5.62 -9.11
C LEU A 287 6.47 -7.05 -9.37
N ASN A 288 6.19 -7.40 -10.63
CA ASN A 288 5.74 -8.74 -11.02
C ASN A 288 6.76 -9.83 -10.67
N ARG A 289 8.05 -9.50 -10.72
CA ARG A 289 9.15 -10.39 -10.33
C ARG A 289 9.46 -10.42 -8.83
N GLY A 290 8.81 -9.58 -8.03
CA GLY A 290 9.07 -9.46 -6.59
C GLY A 290 10.40 -8.78 -6.24
N LEU A 291 11.03 -8.08 -7.19
CA LEU A 291 12.25 -7.30 -6.93
C LEU A 291 11.96 -6.09 -6.05
N VAL A 292 10.78 -5.49 -6.23
CA VAL A 292 10.25 -4.37 -5.44
C VAL A 292 8.87 -4.73 -4.88
N ASP A 293 8.52 -4.22 -3.70
CA ASP A 293 7.19 -4.38 -3.12
C ASP A 293 6.18 -3.39 -3.73
N SER A 294 4.88 -3.68 -3.58
CA SER A 294 3.79 -2.89 -4.14
C SER A 294 3.86 -1.41 -3.74
N ILE A 295 4.22 -1.13 -2.48
CA ILE A 295 4.33 0.24 -1.98
C ILE A 295 5.50 0.94 -2.66
N THR A 296 6.69 0.34 -2.70
CA THR A 296 7.86 0.95 -3.37
C THR A 296 7.58 1.19 -4.86
N ALA A 297 6.99 0.23 -5.56
CA ALA A 297 6.59 0.38 -6.95
C ALA A 297 5.65 1.57 -7.15
N GLN A 298 4.59 1.66 -6.34
CA GLN A 298 3.65 2.78 -6.37
C GLN A 298 4.36 4.12 -6.11
N ARG A 299 5.23 4.20 -5.10
CA ARG A 299 5.95 5.45 -4.77
C ARG A 299 6.91 5.89 -5.87
N LEU A 300 7.58 4.96 -6.54
CA LEU A 300 8.43 5.28 -7.69
C LEU A 300 7.58 5.81 -8.86
N LEU A 301 6.43 5.20 -9.15
CA LEU A 301 5.53 5.67 -10.20
C LEU A 301 4.87 7.01 -9.86
N GLU A 302 4.49 7.24 -8.61
CA GLU A 302 4.00 8.53 -8.12
C GLU A 302 5.05 9.63 -8.32
N ALA A 303 6.32 9.33 -8.01
CA ALA A 303 7.42 10.26 -8.19
C ALA A 303 7.62 10.64 -9.67
N GLN A 304 7.44 9.70 -10.60
CA GLN A 304 7.47 9.99 -12.04
C GLN A 304 6.27 10.87 -12.45
N ALA A 305 5.06 10.49 -12.06
CA ALA A 305 3.84 11.23 -12.39
C ALA A 305 3.87 12.67 -11.88
N CYS A 306 4.38 12.92 -10.66
CA CYS A 306 4.44 14.25 -10.08
C CYS A 306 5.61 15.12 -10.57
N THR A 307 6.50 14.56 -11.41
CA THR A 307 7.69 15.26 -11.96
C THR A 307 7.72 15.33 -13.48
N GLY A 308 6.61 14.98 -14.16
CA GLY A 308 6.45 15.22 -15.60
C GLY A 308 5.87 14.07 -16.41
N GLY A 309 5.51 12.95 -15.77
CA GLY A 309 4.89 11.80 -16.43
C GLY A 309 5.69 10.52 -16.25
N ILE A 310 5.11 9.40 -16.67
CA ILE A 310 5.72 8.08 -16.53
C ILE A 310 6.92 7.98 -17.46
N VAL A 311 8.03 7.48 -16.94
CA VAL A 311 9.27 7.33 -17.72
C VAL A 311 9.19 6.02 -18.49
N ASN A 312 9.34 6.11 -19.81
CA ASN A 312 9.57 4.93 -20.62
C ASN A 312 11.03 4.48 -20.43
N PRO A 313 11.28 3.26 -19.91
CA PRO A 313 12.63 2.79 -19.63
C PRO A 313 13.46 2.57 -20.90
N THR A 314 12.85 2.43 -22.09
CA THR A 314 13.60 2.15 -23.32
C THR A 314 14.25 3.38 -23.93
N ASP A 315 13.57 4.52 -23.94
CA ASP A 315 14.04 5.75 -24.59
C ASP A 315 14.17 6.94 -23.61
N GLY A 316 13.80 6.76 -22.35
CA GLY A 316 13.85 7.79 -21.32
C GLY A 316 12.82 8.90 -21.48
N LYS A 317 11.89 8.81 -22.45
CA LYS A 317 10.86 9.82 -22.66
C LYS A 317 9.78 9.76 -21.56
N ARG A 318 9.07 10.86 -21.39
CA ARG A 318 7.91 10.95 -20.49
C ARG A 318 6.64 10.74 -21.30
N VAL A 319 5.74 9.91 -20.78
CA VAL A 319 4.42 9.65 -21.35
C VAL A 319 3.34 9.91 -20.31
N SER A 320 2.11 10.14 -20.77
CA SER A 320 0.96 10.27 -19.87
C SER A 320 0.63 8.96 -19.16
N ILE A 321 -0.16 9.03 -18.08
CA ILE A 321 -0.63 7.81 -17.38
C ILE A 321 -1.47 6.94 -18.33
N GLN A 322 -2.31 7.54 -19.19
CA GLN A 322 -3.12 6.78 -20.14
C GLN A 322 -2.25 6.04 -21.18
N GLU A 323 -1.28 6.73 -21.78
CA GLU A 323 -0.35 6.11 -22.73
C GLU A 323 0.50 5.04 -22.06
N ALA A 324 1.00 5.29 -20.84
CA ALA A 324 1.76 4.30 -20.08
C ALA A 324 0.95 3.02 -19.83
N SER A 325 -0.35 3.14 -19.56
CA SER A 325 -1.25 2.00 -19.38
C SER A 325 -1.41 1.20 -20.67
N GLN A 326 -1.60 1.89 -21.81
CA GLN A 326 -1.73 1.24 -23.13
C GLN A 326 -0.43 0.55 -23.57
N MET A 327 0.72 1.10 -23.19
CA MET A 327 2.04 0.52 -23.44
C MET A 327 2.43 -0.58 -22.44
N GLY A 328 1.60 -0.88 -21.44
CA GLY A 328 1.91 -1.86 -20.40
C GLY A 328 3.02 -1.44 -19.42
N LEU A 329 3.38 -0.15 -19.37
CA LEU A 329 4.38 0.39 -18.44
C LEU A 329 3.84 0.48 -17.01
N ILE A 330 2.52 0.62 -16.85
CA ILE A 330 1.81 0.61 -15.56
C ILE A 330 0.60 -0.32 -15.63
N ALA A 331 0.25 -0.94 -14.51
CA ALA A 331 -0.97 -1.73 -14.38
C ALA A 331 -2.22 -0.84 -14.33
N ASN A 332 -3.37 -1.38 -14.74
CA ASN A 332 -4.64 -0.63 -14.79
C ASN A 332 -5.08 -0.10 -13.41
N ASP A 333 -4.78 -0.82 -12.32
CA ASP A 333 -5.10 -0.40 -10.96
C ASP A 333 -4.24 0.79 -10.49
N MET A 334 -3.06 1.00 -11.09
CA MET A 334 -2.22 2.16 -10.82
C MET A 334 -2.76 3.44 -11.46
N VAL A 335 -3.56 3.35 -12.53
CA VAL A 335 -4.07 4.53 -13.25
C VAL A 335 -4.84 5.46 -12.32
N THR A 336 -5.71 4.92 -11.46
CA THR A 336 -6.47 5.72 -10.49
C THR A 336 -5.59 6.24 -9.35
N LYS A 337 -4.71 5.38 -8.81
CA LYS A 337 -3.80 5.71 -7.70
C LYS A 337 -2.80 6.82 -8.05
N LEU A 338 -2.40 6.94 -9.32
CA LEU A 338 -1.42 7.93 -9.78
C LEU A 338 -2.04 9.29 -10.18
N LYS A 339 -3.37 9.41 -10.31
CA LYS A 339 -4.04 10.67 -10.68
C LYS A 339 -3.69 11.85 -9.75
N PRO A 340 -3.66 11.70 -8.41
CA PRO A 340 -3.28 12.81 -7.53
C PRO A 340 -1.85 13.28 -7.78
N ALA A 341 -0.92 12.35 -8.03
CA ALA A 341 0.46 12.67 -8.35
C ALA A 341 0.58 13.40 -9.71
N GLN A 342 -0.18 12.98 -10.72
CA GLN A 342 -0.26 13.68 -12.00
C GLN A 342 -0.78 15.11 -11.84
N LYS A 343 -1.83 15.32 -11.04
CA LYS A 343 -2.35 16.66 -10.73
C LYS A 343 -1.32 17.55 -10.02
N ALA A 344 -0.43 16.97 -9.22
CA ALA A 344 0.68 17.74 -8.61
C ALA A 344 1.64 18.35 -9.65
N TYR A 345 1.70 17.81 -10.87
CA TYR A 345 2.44 18.37 -11.99
C TYR A 345 1.57 19.26 -12.90
N PHE A 346 0.40 18.77 -13.34
CA PHE A 346 -0.46 19.54 -14.27
C PHE A 346 -1.25 20.68 -13.60
N GLY A 347 -1.31 20.67 -12.27
CA GLY A 347 -2.10 21.57 -11.44
C GLY A 347 -3.45 21.00 -11.04
N PHE A 348 -3.89 21.36 -9.84
CA PHE A 348 -5.25 21.12 -9.39
C PHE A 348 -6.14 22.25 -9.91
N GLU A 349 -6.88 21.96 -10.98
CA GLU A 349 -7.72 22.97 -11.64
C GLU A 349 -9.02 23.19 -10.86
N ASP A 350 -9.26 24.45 -10.48
CA ASP A 350 -10.55 24.89 -9.97
C ASP A 350 -11.55 25.05 -11.11
N ILE A 351 -12.67 24.33 -11.00
CA ILE A 351 -13.75 24.31 -11.98
C ILE A 351 -14.31 25.72 -12.21
N LYS A 352 -14.37 26.56 -11.16
CA LYS A 352 -14.98 27.90 -11.21
C LYS A 352 -14.02 28.95 -11.74
N THR A 353 -12.80 28.99 -11.20
CA THR A 353 -11.83 30.05 -11.53
C THR A 353 -10.90 29.68 -12.68
N LYS A 354 -10.88 28.40 -13.10
CA LYS A 354 -9.92 27.84 -14.07
C LYS A 354 -8.46 28.01 -13.67
N ARG A 355 -8.24 28.35 -12.40
CA ARG A 355 -6.92 28.49 -11.79
C ARG A 355 -6.33 27.11 -11.53
N LYS A 356 -5.02 26.97 -11.73
CA LYS A 356 -4.29 25.73 -11.47
C LYS A 356 -3.46 25.87 -10.20
N LEU A 357 -3.87 25.18 -9.12
CA LEU A 357 -3.12 25.20 -7.87
C LEU A 357 -1.91 24.27 -7.98
N SER A 358 -0.77 24.71 -7.43
CA SER A 358 0.38 23.83 -7.20
C SER A 358 0.07 22.82 -6.09
N ALA A 359 0.88 21.76 -5.98
CA ALA A 359 0.71 20.76 -4.92
C ALA A 359 0.74 21.39 -3.51
N ALA A 360 1.60 22.39 -3.29
CA ALA A 360 1.71 23.08 -2.00
C ALA A 360 0.42 23.86 -1.66
N LEU A 361 -0.15 24.57 -2.64
CA LEU A 361 -1.41 25.28 -2.45
C LEU A 361 -2.59 24.32 -2.31
N ALA A 362 -2.61 23.20 -3.04
CA ALA A 362 -3.64 22.19 -2.92
C ALA A 362 -3.67 21.54 -1.52
N ILE A 363 -2.52 21.37 -0.85
CA ILE A 363 -2.48 20.94 0.56
C ILE A 363 -3.07 22.02 1.47
N LYS A 364 -2.66 23.27 1.27
CA LYS A 364 -3.11 24.42 2.07
C LYS A 364 -4.62 24.65 1.98
N GLU A 365 -5.20 24.41 0.80
CA GLU A 365 -6.64 24.53 0.55
C GLU A 365 -7.42 23.22 0.78
N MET A 366 -6.75 22.15 1.25
CA MET A 366 -7.33 20.82 1.56
C MET A 366 -7.87 20.04 0.35
N TRP A 367 -7.35 20.29 -0.86
CA TRP A 367 -7.68 19.54 -2.08
C TRP A 367 -6.81 18.30 -2.27
N LEU A 368 -5.69 18.25 -1.55
CA LEU A 368 -4.74 17.15 -1.57
C LEU A 368 -4.43 16.75 -0.12
N PRO A 369 -4.63 15.47 0.28
CA PRO A 369 -4.29 14.99 1.62
C PRO A 369 -2.82 15.27 1.96
N TYR A 370 -2.57 15.69 3.20
CA TYR A 370 -1.25 16.16 3.64
C TYR A 370 -0.16 15.10 3.43
N GLU A 371 -0.42 13.83 3.72
CA GLU A 371 0.55 12.75 3.59
C GLU A 371 0.96 12.49 2.14
N ALA A 372 0.00 12.56 1.21
CA ALA A 372 0.28 12.43 -0.22
C ALA A 372 0.99 13.67 -0.75
N GLY A 373 0.50 14.85 -0.38
CA GLY A 373 1.07 16.12 -0.78
C GLY A 373 2.51 16.31 -0.32
N GLN A 374 2.80 16.03 0.95
CA GLN A 374 4.17 16.09 1.49
C GLN A 374 5.13 15.20 0.69
N ARG A 375 4.72 13.97 0.34
CA ARG A 375 5.53 13.08 -0.51
C ARG A 375 5.79 13.66 -1.89
N PHE A 376 4.76 14.22 -2.53
CA PHE A 376 4.91 14.82 -3.86
C PHE A 376 5.83 16.04 -3.84
N LEU A 377 5.76 16.87 -2.79
CA LEU A 377 6.67 18.00 -2.60
C LEU A 377 8.11 17.51 -2.40
N GLU A 378 8.35 16.48 -1.60
CA GLU A 378 9.67 15.85 -1.44
C GLU A 378 10.22 15.32 -2.78
N PHE A 379 9.39 14.66 -3.59
CA PHE A 379 9.77 14.18 -4.93
C PHE A 379 10.13 15.33 -5.89
N GLN A 380 9.36 16.41 -5.87
CA GLN A 380 9.62 17.60 -6.69
C GLN A 380 10.92 18.31 -6.27
N VAL A 381 11.10 18.54 -4.97
CA VAL A 381 12.34 19.14 -4.41
C VAL A 381 13.56 18.28 -4.76
N ALA A 382 13.48 16.96 -4.55
CA ALA A 382 14.57 16.06 -4.87
C ALA A 382 14.93 16.04 -6.37
N THR A 383 13.98 16.43 -7.24
CA THR A 383 14.18 16.53 -8.70
C THR A 383 14.50 17.95 -9.19
N GLY A 384 14.71 18.92 -8.30
CA GLY A 384 15.19 20.27 -8.65
C GLY A 384 14.27 21.43 -8.26
N GLY A 385 13.22 21.20 -7.48
CA GLY A 385 12.35 22.24 -6.93
C GLY A 385 10.87 22.01 -7.19
N LEU A 386 10.03 22.81 -6.53
CA LEU A 386 8.57 22.70 -6.58
C LEU A 386 8.03 23.09 -7.95
N TYR A 387 7.00 22.40 -8.44
CA TYR A 387 6.48 22.69 -9.77
C TYR A 387 5.36 23.75 -9.73
N ASP A 388 5.46 24.72 -10.64
CA ASP A 388 4.48 25.77 -10.89
C ASP A 388 3.65 25.40 -12.12
N PRO A 389 2.42 24.87 -11.95
CA PRO A 389 1.60 24.42 -13.06
C PRO A 389 1.00 25.57 -13.88
N GLU A 390 0.94 26.79 -13.34
CA GLU A 390 0.46 27.97 -14.09
C GLU A 390 1.55 28.51 -15.01
N LYS A 391 2.81 28.47 -14.56
CA LYS A 391 3.96 28.97 -15.34
C LYS A 391 4.71 27.88 -16.09
N GLY A 392 4.43 26.61 -15.83
CA GLY A 392 5.11 25.48 -16.44
C GLY A 392 6.59 25.40 -16.08
N CYS A 393 6.98 25.82 -14.87
CA CYS A 393 8.38 25.90 -14.46
C CYS A 393 8.62 25.41 -13.03
N ARG A 394 9.89 25.18 -12.67
CA ARG A 394 10.26 24.85 -11.28
C ARG A 394 10.57 26.11 -10.48
N ARG A 395 10.21 26.10 -9.20
CA ARG A 395 10.42 27.16 -8.22
C ARG A 395 11.32 26.65 -7.10
N SER A 396 12.20 27.53 -6.63
CA SER A 396 12.98 27.27 -5.42
C SER A 396 12.07 27.25 -4.18
N ILE A 397 12.56 26.69 -3.08
CA ILE A 397 11.82 26.70 -1.80
C ILE A 397 11.68 28.16 -1.31
N GLU A 398 12.69 28.99 -1.55
CA GLU A 398 12.72 30.41 -1.21
C GLU A 398 11.67 31.20 -2.00
N ASP A 399 11.50 30.91 -3.29
CA ASP A 399 10.45 31.54 -4.09
C ASP A 399 9.06 31.10 -3.65
N ALA A 400 8.88 29.80 -3.34
CA ALA A 400 7.62 29.28 -2.83
C ALA A 400 7.21 29.92 -1.49
N LEU A 401 8.17 30.24 -0.62
CA LEU A 401 7.94 31.03 0.60
C LEU A 401 7.46 32.46 0.27
N LYS A 402 8.15 33.16 -0.63
CA LYS A 402 7.78 34.53 -1.05
C LYS A 402 6.39 34.57 -1.68
N MET A 403 6.02 33.52 -2.41
CA MET A 403 4.71 33.37 -3.06
C MET A 403 3.61 32.88 -2.10
N GLY A 404 3.94 32.58 -0.83
CA GLY A 404 2.97 32.13 0.18
C GLY A 404 2.44 30.71 -0.04
N TRP A 405 3.15 29.90 -0.83
CA TRP A 405 2.81 28.50 -1.10
C TRP A 405 3.14 27.61 0.08
N LEU A 406 4.22 27.94 0.79
CA LEU A 406 4.69 27.26 1.99
C LEU A 406 4.73 28.22 3.16
N ASP A 407 4.58 27.70 4.37
CA ASP A 407 4.99 28.38 5.59
C ASP A 407 6.47 28.07 5.91
N LEU A 408 7.03 28.80 6.88
CA LEU A 408 8.43 28.64 7.26
C LEU A 408 8.75 27.22 7.72
N ARG A 409 7.80 26.56 8.40
CA ARG A 409 7.96 25.20 8.94
C ARG A 409 7.99 24.16 7.83
N ALA A 410 7.09 24.24 6.85
CA ALA A 410 7.08 23.34 5.71
C ALA A 410 8.31 23.52 4.83
N ALA A 411 8.78 24.76 4.64
CA ALA A 411 10.01 25.03 3.91
C ALA A 411 11.24 24.41 4.61
N GLN A 412 11.39 24.60 5.92
CA GLN A 412 12.46 23.98 6.70
C GLN A 412 12.43 22.45 6.59
N LYS A 413 11.24 21.84 6.69
CA LYS A 413 11.05 20.39 6.55
C LYS A 413 11.47 19.89 5.16
N LEU A 414 11.13 20.61 4.10
CA LEU A 414 11.52 20.25 2.73
C LEU A 414 13.01 20.47 2.46
N GLN A 415 13.64 21.44 3.14
CA GLN A 415 15.06 21.73 3.00
C GLN A 415 15.94 20.75 3.79
N ASP A 416 15.43 20.13 4.85
CA ASP A 416 16.14 19.10 5.62
C ASP A 416 16.10 17.73 4.92
N VAL A 417 16.82 17.65 3.80
CA VAL A 417 16.84 16.48 2.91
C VAL A 417 17.33 15.20 3.61
N LYS A 418 18.16 15.33 4.66
CA LYS A 418 18.66 14.17 5.43
C LYS A 418 17.56 13.51 6.25
N ASN A 419 16.56 14.27 6.66
CA ASN A 419 15.43 13.80 7.46
C ASN A 419 14.14 13.70 6.66
N HIS A 420 14.22 13.69 5.32
CA HIS A 420 13.09 13.37 4.46
C HIS A 420 12.52 12.00 4.81
N THR A 421 11.21 11.88 4.62
CA THR A 421 10.47 10.71 5.09
C THR A 421 10.91 9.46 4.30
N LYS A 422 11.27 8.38 5.02
CA LYS A 422 11.74 7.14 4.42
C LYS A 422 10.58 6.27 3.94
N ASN A 423 10.01 6.64 2.80
CA ASN A 423 8.78 6.08 2.23
C ASN A 423 9.00 4.90 1.26
N LEU A 424 10.25 4.51 1.01
CA LEU A 424 10.61 3.46 0.07
C LEU A 424 11.38 2.36 0.79
N THR A 425 11.24 1.11 0.33
CA THR A 425 12.08 0.00 0.76
C THR A 425 13.16 -0.22 -0.29
N CYS A 426 14.43 -0.15 0.10
CA CYS A 426 15.55 -0.38 -0.80
C CYS A 426 15.47 -1.82 -1.35
N PRO A 427 15.34 -2.01 -2.68
CA PRO A 427 15.22 -3.35 -3.26
C PRO A 427 16.45 -4.22 -3.00
N LYS A 428 17.64 -3.60 -2.90
CA LYS A 428 18.92 -4.26 -2.66
C LYS A 428 19.24 -4.54 -1.18
N SER A 429 19.00 -3.57 -0.29
CA SER A 429 19.37 -3.68 1.14
C SER A 429 18.21 -4.01 2.08
N LYS A 430 16.97 -3.91 1.58
CA LYS A 430 15.70 -4.05 2.32
C LYS A 430 15.50 -3.03 3.46
N LEU A 431 16.30 -1.98 3.52
CA LEU A 431 16.15 -0.88 4.48
C LEU A 431 15.16 0.17 3.99
N ARG A 432 14.51 0.87 4.92
CA ARG A 432 13.74 2.07 4.58
C ARG A 432 14.69 3.18 4.14
N ILE A 433 14.39 3.80 3.00
CA ILE A 433 15.18 4.87 2.40
C ILE A 433 14.29 6.02 1.93
N SER A 434 14.85 7.23 1.87
CA SER A 434 14.18 8.40 1.29
C SER A 434 14.32 8.42 -0.23
N TYR A 435 13.48 9.20 -0.92
CA TYR A 435 13.59 9.31 -2.38
C TYR A 435 14.87 10.04 -2.82
N LYS A 436 15.40 10.95 -2.00
CA LYS A 436 16.71 11.55 -2.25
C LYS A 436 17.82 10.49 -2.19
N GLU A 437 17.82 9.64 -1.15
CA GLU A 437 18.78 8.55 -1.02
C GLU A 437 18.70 7.60 -2.23
N VAL A 438 17.51 7.39 -2.80
CA VAL A 438 17.34 6.65 -4.07
C VAL A 438 18.04 7.34 -5.24
N LEU A 439 17.81 8.65 -5.41
CA LEU A 439 18.40 9.43 -6.52
C LEU A 439 19.92 9.55 -6.42
N ASP A 440 20.48 9.57 -5.20
CA ASP A 440 21.92 9.68 -4.98
C ASP A 440 22.67 8.36 -5.25
N ASN A 441 21.95 7.23 -5.17
CA ASN A 441 22.52 5.90 -5.32
C ASN A 441 22.04 5.16 -6.59
N CYS A 442 21.32 5.83 -7.48
CA CYS A 442 20.83 5.20 -8.71
C CYS A 442 21.95 5.07 -9.75
N LEU A 443 21.87 4.01 -10.56
CA LEU A 443 22.65 3.92 -11.79
C LEU A 443 22.04 4.84 -12.85
N VAL A 444 22.85 5.31 -13.80
CA VAL A 444 22.38 6.07 -14.95
C VAL A 444 22.78 5.29 -16.21
N GLU A 445 21.80 5.01 -17.06
CA GLU A 445 22.06 4.37 -18.35
C GLU A 445 22.72 5.35 -19.34
N GLU A 446 23.84 4.94 -19.91
CA GLU A 446 24.51 5.68 -20.98
C GLU A 446 23.64 5.66 -22.25
N GLY A 447 23.38 6.83 -22.83
CA GLY A 447 22.54 7.00 -24.02
C GLY A 447 21.15 7.57 -23.72
N THR A 448 20.36 6.89 -22.89
CA THR A 448 18.98 7.34 -22.55
C THR A 448 18.95 8.32 -21.39
N GLY A 449 19.95 8.30 -20.50
CA GLY A 449 19.96 9.06 -19.25
C GLY A 449 18.93 8.57 -18.21
N VAL A 450 18.36 7.38 -18.42
CA VAL A 450 17.41 6.77 -17.48
C VAL A 450 18.12 6.40 -16.19
N LYS A 451 17.59 6.88 -15.08
CA LYS A 451 18.03 6.49 -13.74
C LYS A 451 17.40 5.17 -13.32
N MET A 452 18.21 4.28 -12.77
CA MET A 452 17.83 2.92 -12.42
C MET A 452 18.13 2.63 -10.95
N LEU A 453 17.13 2.18 -10.21
CA LEU A 453 17.31 1.72 -8.83
C LEU A 453 17.80 0.27 -8.83
N GLN A 454 18.90 -0.01 -8.13
CA GLN A 454 19.43 -1.37 -8.05
C GLN A 454 18.53 -2.27 -7.20
N ALA A 455 18.28 -3.48 -7.69
CA ALA A 455 17.57 -4.55 -6.98
C ALA A 455 18.36 -5.87 -7.00
N SER A 456 18.13 -6.68 -5.98
CA SER A 456 18.67 -8.03 -5.84
C SER A 456 17.63 -8.89 -5.12
N SER A 457 17.48 -10.15 -5.53
CA SER A 457 16.64 -11.12 -4.84
C SER A 457 17.24 -11.51 -3.49
N VAL A 458 18.57 -11.49 -3.37
CA VAL A 458 19.32 -11.70 -2.13
C VAL A 458 19.73 -10.35 -1.50
N SER A 459 19.42 -10.14 -0.22
CA SER A 459 19.85 -8.91 0.46
C SER A 459 21.38 -8.83 0.51
N SER A 460 21.95 -7.68 0.13
CA SER A 460 23.40 -7.46 0.19
C SER A 460 23.96 -7.38 1.61
N ARG A 461 23.12 -7.52 2.65
CA ARG A 461 23.52 -7.78 4.04
C ARG A 461 23.11 -9.21 4.42
N GLY A 462 24.04 -10.17 4.24
CA GLY A 462 23.76 -11.58 4.56
C GLY A 462 24.87 -12.62 4.36
N ILE A 463 26.01 -12.31 3.74
CA ILE A 463 27.24 -13.09 3.95
C ILE A 463 28.13 -12.24 4.86
N SER A 464 28.20 -12.61 6.14
CA SER A 464 29.26 -12.18 7.03
C SER A 464 30.06 -13.43 7.43
N SER A 465 31.32 -13.47 7.04
CA SER A 465 32.33 -14.44 7.49
C SER A 465 33.55 -13.64 7.97
N PRO A 466 34.21 -14.01 9.08
CA PRO A 466 35.44 -14.81 8.94
C PRO A 466 35.80 -15.78 10.10
N TYR A 467 34.88 -16.22 10.98
CA TYR A 467 35.23 -17.14 12.10
C TYR A 467 34.65 -18.56 12.05
N ASN A 468 34.10 -19.01 10.93
CA ASN A 468 33.65 -20.40 10.80
C ASN A 468 34.64 -21.24 9.99
N VAL A 469 35.74 -21.61 10.63
CA VAL A 469 36.47 -22.85 10.30
C VAL A 469 36.22 -23.83 11.44
N ALA A 470 35.68 -24.99 11.06
CA ALA A 470 35.55 -26.22 11.84
C ALA A 470 34.57 -26.21 13.03
N SER A 471 33.35 -26.73 12.83
CA SER A 471 32.94 -28.03 13.40
C SER A 471 31.53 -28.40 12.94
N ALA A 472 31.34 -29.70 12.74
CA ALA A 472 30.22 -30.34 12.05
C ALA A 472 29.01 -30.58 13.00
N PRO A 473 27.99 -31.40 12.63
CA PRO A 473 26.58 -31.13 12.89
C PRO A 473 26.02 -31.74 14.18
N GLY A 474 24.92 -31.15 14.67
CA GLY A 474 23.92 -31.85 15.47
C GLY A 474 23.77 -31.36 16.91
N SER A 475 22.61 -30.79 17.24
CA SER A 475 21.87 -31.12 18.48
C SER A 475 20.40 -30.69 18.33
N LYS A 476 19.49 -31.64 18.56
CA LYS A 476 18.05 -31.45 18.69
C LYS A 476 17.68 -30.96 20.10
N THR A 477 16.52 -30.30 20.21
CA THR A 477 15.50 -30.36 21.29
C THR A 477 15.91 -30.33 22.77
N GLY A 478 15.26 -29.47 23.58
CA GLY A 478 14.97 -29.79 24.98
C GLY A 478 15.06 -28.67 26.03
N SER A 479 13.89 -28.28 26.52
CA SER A 479 13.43 -27.58 27.73
C SER A 479 14.32 -27.37 28.99
N ARG A 480 13.82 -26.40 29.81
CA ARG A 480 13.92 -26.14 31.28
C ARG A 480 14.89 -25.02 31.71
N SER A 481 14.40 -23.89 32.26
CA SER A 481 13.80 -23.60 33.60
C SER A 481 14.85 -23.34 34.71
N GLY A 482 14.70 -22.19 35.40
CA GLY A 482 15.42 -21.83 36.64
C GLY A 482 15.83 -20.34 36.62
N SER A 483 15.02 -19.36 37.08
CA SER A 483 14.65 -18.98 38.45
C SER A 483 15.72 -18.16 39.22
N GLN A 484 15.28 -16.97 39.68
CA GLN A 484 15.79 -16.13 40.81
C GLN A 484 17.08 -15.33 40.56
N ARG A 485 17.32 -14.09 41.04
CA ARG A 485 16.78 -13.13 42.04
C ARG A 485 17.31 -11.74 41.56
N GLY A 486 16.68 -10.57 41.68
CA GLY A 486 15.98 -10.00 42.82
C GLY A 486 16.93 -9.23 43.75
N SER A 487 17.21 -7.93 43.48
CA SER A 487 17.51 -6.81 44.43
C SER A 487 18.05 -5.60 43.63
N ARG A 488 17.29 -4.54 43.35
CA ARG A 488 16.92 -3.37 44.19
C ARG A 488 18.09 -2.49 44.67
N ARG A 489 18.06 -1.25 44.13
CA ARG A 489 18.23 0.09 44.73
C ARG A 489 19.48 0.87 44.32
N SER A 490 19.23 1.85 43.46
CA SER A 490 19.88 3.16 43.43
C SER A 490 19.49 3.96 44.67
N SER A 491 20.46 4.65 45.27
CA SER A 491 20.22 5.85 46.08
C SER A 491 21.18 6.94 45.61
N LEU A 492 20.60 8.12 45.41
CA LEU A 492 21.23 9.41 45.19
C LEU A 492 22.19 9.74 46.34
N ASP A 493 23.31 10.44 46.10
CA ASP A 493 23.35 11.90 46.26
C ASP A 493 24.71 12.55 45.89
N MET A 494 24.59 13.79 45.39
CA MET A 494 25.46 14.98 45.50
C MET A 494 27.00 14.89 45.40
N GLY A 495 27.58 15.79 44.59
CA GLY A 495 28.90 16.35 44.89
C GLY A 495 29.68 16.86 43.67
N SER A 496 29.83 18.17 43.57
CA SER A 496 30.37 18.95 42.46
C SER A 496 31.89 18.89 42.25
N SER A 497 32.27 19.00 40.97
CA SER A 497 33.37 19.75 40.35
C SER A 497 34.64 20.04 41.16
N LEU A 498 35.73 19.38 40.77
CA LEU A 498 37.11 19.79 41.07
C LEU A 498 37.51 21.04 40.27
N THR A 499 38.03 22.04 40.98
CA THR A 499 38.94 23.06 40.45
C THR A 499 40.38 22.80 40.91
N GLN A 500 41.31 23.10 40.02
CA GLN A 500 42.77 23.05 40.19
C GLN A 500 43.26 23.93 41.35
N TYR A 501 44.34 23.53 42.03
CA TYR A 501 45.69 24.15 41.92
C TYR A 501 46.70 23.50 42.89
N ASN A 502 47.96 23.52 42.43
CA ASN A 502 49.22 23.11 43.05
C ASN A 502 49.39 23.43 44.56
N PHE A 503 50.12 22.61 45.29
CA PHE A 503 51.51 22.90 45.72
C PHE A 503 52.14 21.69 46.44
N THR A 504 53.46 21.68 46.37
CA THR A 504 54.40 20.65 46.81
C THR A 504 54.69 20.68 48.32
N SER A 505 55.03 19.50 48.83
CA SER A 505 56.20 19.21 49.69
C SER A 505 56.02 18.89 51.18
N PHE A 506 56.82 17.86 51.55
CA PHE A 506 57.48 17.54 52.81
C PHE A 506 56.78 16.72 53.91
N SER A 507 57.30 15.48 54.03
CA SER A 507 57.75 14.74 55.25
C SER A 507 56.74 14.42 56.34
N SER A 508 56.90 13.39 57.16
CA SER A 508 57.67 12.16 57.26
C SER A 508 57.34 11.64 58.66
N THR A 509 57.37 10.32 58.85
CA THR A 509 57.28 9.60 60.13
C THR A 509 55.91 9.67 60.82
N ARG A 510 55.35 8.57 61.33
CA ARG A 510 55.95 7.33 61.82
C ARG A 510 54.92 6.20 61.77
#